data_AF-A0A8T4JCH7-F1
#
_entry.id   AF-A0A8T4JCH7-F1
#
_cell.length_a   1.000
_cell.length_b   1.000
_cell.length_c   1.000
_cell.angle_alpha   90.00
_cell.angle_beta   90.00
_cell.angle_gamma   90.00
#
_symmetry.space_group_name_H-M   'P 1'
#
loop_
_entity.id
_entity.type
_entity.pdbx_description
1 polymer ?
#
loop_
_entity_poly.entity_id
_entity_poly.type
_entity_poly.pdbx_seq_one_letter_code
_entity_poly.pdbx_strand_id
1 'polypeptide(L)'
;DYLVPSRVHEGKFYALPQSPQLFKQLLMIAGYDRYAQIVRCFRDEDLRSDRQPEFTQLDMEMSFVEEEDVLTIVENLVVKLFKEVLDIKIKTPIPRLKYADVMKKYSTDSPDLRKELKTDYALCFIVDFPMFEWNEDDKRWYAMHHPFTQPKAKHLKMLGEKDLGKIHARAYD
;
A
#
# COMPACT_ATOMS: atom_id res chain seq x y z
N ASP A 1 3.04 -17.01 -9.29
CA ASP A 1 3.15 -16.13 -10.47
C ASP A 1 2.57 -16.82 -11.68
N TYR A 2 1.82 -16.10 -12.51
CA TYR A 2 1.45 -16.62 -13.82
C TYR A 2 2.64 -16.56 -14.76
N LEU A 3 2.99 -17.70 -15.34
CA LEU A 3 4.11 -17.83 -16.27
C LEU A 3 3.61 -17.96 -17.71
N VAL A 4 4.28 -17.26 -18.64
CA VAL A 4 4.01 -17.31 -20.08
C VAL A 4 5.24 -17.86 -20.80
N PRO A 5 5.17 -19.04 -21.43
CA PRO A 5 6.31 -19.64 -22.10
C PRO A 5 6.74 -18.82 -23.32
N SER A 6 8.05 -18.64 -23.51
CA SER A 6 8.58 -17.97 -24.70
C SER A 6 8.72 -18.94 -25.87
N ARG A 7 8.04 -18.64 -26.99
CA ARG A 7 8.21 -19.40 -28.24
C ARG A 7 9.63 -19.28 -28.82
N VAL A 8 10.29 -18.14 -28.61
CA VAL A 8 11.57 -17.80 -29.24
C VAL A 8 12.76 -18.27 -28.39
N HIS A 9 12.61 -18.26 -27.07
CA HIS A 9 13.66 -18.63 -26.14
C HIS A 9 13.28 -19.91 -25.40
N GLU A 10 13.70 -21.06 -25.95
CA GLU A 10 13.42 -22.36 -25.37
C GLU A 10 13.88 -22.45 -23.91
N GLY A 11 13.03 -23.02 -23.05
CA GLY A 11 13.26 -23.12 -21.60
C GLY A 11 13.09 -21.81 -20.82
N LYS A 12 12.73 -20.70 -21.46
CA LYS A 12 12.49 -19.41 -20.79
C LYS A 12 11.02 -19.04 -20.72
N PHE A 13 10.66 -18.34 -19.66
CA PHE A 13 9.31 -17.89 -19.35
C PHE A 13 9.32 -16.40 -19.01
N TYR A 14 8.23 -15.72 -19.35
CA TYR A 14 7.88 -14.42 -18.79
C TYR A 14 6.96 -14.64 -17.57
N ALA A 15 6.96 -13.69 -16.65
CA ALA A 15 5.98 -13.64 -15.58
C ALA A 15 5.01 -12.47 -15.84
N LEU A 16 3.72 -12.70 -15.63
CA LEU A 16 2.75 -11.61 -15.63
C LEU A 16 2.95 -10.75 -14.37
N PRO A 17 2.81 -9.42 -14.48
CA PRO A 17 3.13 -8.53 -13.37
C PRO A 17 2.08 -8.62 -12.26
N GLN A 18 2.54 -8.84 -11.02
CA GLN A 18 1.69 -8.71 -9.83
C GLN A 18 1.34 -7.25 -9.51
N SER A 19 2.22 -6.32 -9.92
CA SER A 19 2.03 -4.87 -9.92
C SER A 19 3.16 -4.23 -10.76
N PRO A 20 3.01 -2.97 -11.20
CA PRO A 20 4.07 -2.24 -11.91
C PRO A 20 5.12 -1.62 -10.97
N GLN A 21 5.27 -2.11 -9.72
CA GLN A 21 6.09 -1.48 -8.67
C GLN A 21 7.53 -1.16 -9.10
N LEU A 22 8.21 -2.09 -9.78
CA LEU A 22 9.57 -1.84 -10.24
C LEU A 22 9.62 -0.80 -11.38
N PHE A 23 8.64 -0.83 -12.28
CA PHE A 23 8.60 0.06 -13.43
C PHE A 23 8.31 1.50 -13.03
N LYS A 24 7.38 1.74 -12.10
CA LYS A 24 7.09 3.09 -11.63
C LYS A 24 8.29 3.73 -10.92
N GLN A 25 9.07 2.95 -10.17
CA GLN A 25 10.33 3.42 -9.59
C GLN A 25 11.38 3.74 -10.67
N LEU A 26 11.51 2.91 -11.71
CA LEU A 26 12.40 3.20 -12.84
C LEU A 26 11.98 4.48 -13.58
N LEU A 27 10.68 4.79 -13.67
CA LEU A 27 10.20 6.05 -14.25
C LEU A 27 10.64 7.25 -13.42
N MET A 28 10.59 7.17 -12.09
CA MET A 28 11.12 8.24 -11.23
C MET A 28 12.63 8.44 -11.48
N ILE A 29 13.39 7.35 -11.60
CA ILE A 29 14.83 7.40 -11.94
C ILE A 29 15.06 8.01 -13.33
N ALA A 30 14.19 7.72 -14.30
CA ALA A 30 14.24 8.27 -15.65
C ALA A 30 13.86 9.77 -15.72
N GLY A 31 13.50 10.39 -14.59
CA GLY A 31 13.19 11.82 -14.49
C GLY A 31 11.71 12.15 -14.71
N TYR A 32 10.81 11.17 -14.70
CA TYR A 32 9.38 11.44 -14.63
C TYR A 32 9.04 11.92 -13.22
N ASP A 33 8.46 13.12 -13.10
CA ASP A 33 8.12 13.70 -11.79
C ASP A 33 6.89 13.04 -11.15
N ARG A 34 5.86 12.74 -11.94
CA ARG A 34 4.60 12.11 -11.49
C ARG A 34 4.11 11.13 -12.52
N TYR A 35 3.66 9.99 -12.06
CA TYR A 35 3.14 8.91 -12.89
C TYR A 35 1.85 8.35 -12.28
N ALA A 36 0.91 8.00 -13.15
CA ALA A 36 -0.29 7.27 -12.79
C ALA A 36 -0.71 6.33 -13.94
N GLN A 37 -1.22 5.16 -13.63
CA GLN A 37 -1.73 4.18 -14.60
C GLN A 37 -2.91 3.39 -14.03
N ILE A 38 -3.98 3.25 -14.81
CA ILE A 38 -4.99 2.21 -14.57
C ILE A 38 -4.46 0.93 -15.20
N VAL A 39 -4.00 -0.01 -14.37
CA VAL A 39 -3.20 -1.17 -14.80
C VAL A 39 -3.89 -2.49 -14.43
N ARG A 40 -3.68 -3.51 -15.28
CA ARG A 40 -4.09 -4.88 -14.98
C ARG A 40 -2.95 -5.61 -14.26
N CYS A 41 -3.28 -6.20 -13.12
CA CYS A 41 -2.37 -6.96 -12.28
C CYS A 41 -2.84 -8.41 -12.19
N PHE A 42 -1.89 -9.33 -12.04
CA PHE A 42 -2.16 -10.76 -12.05
C PHE A 42 -1.56 -11.43 -10.82
N ARG A 43 -2.35 -12.21 -10.09
CA ARG A 43 -1.87 -12.96 -8.93
C ARG A 43 -2.42 -14.38 -8.95
N ASP A 44 -1.50 -15.33 -8.82
CA ASP A 44 -1.81 -16.75 -8.74
C ASP A 44 -1.93 -17.12 -7.26
N GLU A 45 -3.07 -16.75 -6.67
CA GLU A 45 -3.43 -17.00 -5.27
C GLU A 45 -4.68 -17.88 -5.19
N ASP A 46 -4.90 -18.52 -4.03
CA ASP A 46 -6.12 -19.29 -3.79
C ASP A 46 -7.36 -18.44 -4.07
N LEU A 47 -8.21 -18.93 -4.97
CA LEU A 47 -9.46 -18.28 -5.34
C LEU A 47 -10.42 -18.30 -4.14
N ARG A 48 -10.45 -17.20 -3.40
CA ARG A 48 -11.57 -16.85 -2.52
C ARG A 48 -12.66 -16.17 -3.35
N SER A 49 -13.89 -16.17 -2.86
CA SER A 49 -15.08 -15.74 -3.61
C SER A 49 -15.02 -14.32 -4.20
N ASP A 50 -14.13 -13.45 -3.70
CA ASP A 50 -13.95 -12.07 -4.15
C ASP A 50 -12.61 -11.82 -4.87
N ARG A 51 -11.74 -12.82 -5.00
CA ARG A 51 -10.43 -12.68 -5.66
C ARG A 51 -10.47 -13.19 -7.08
N GLN A 52 -10.17 -12.29 -8.02
CA GLN A 52 -10.00 -12.64 -9.43
C GLN A 52 -8.51 -12.86 -9.73
N PRO A 53 -8.15 -13.81 -10.62
CA PRO A 53 -6.78 -14.00 -11.12
C PRO A 53 -6.16 -12.72 -11.67
N GLU A 54 -7.02 -11.86 -12.22
CA GLU A 54 -6.66 -10.58 -12.78
C GLU A 54 -7.53 -9.48 -12.16
N PHE A 55 -6.94 -8.34 -11.81
CA PHE A 55 -7.64 -7.23 -11.17
C PHE A 55 -7.04 -5.89 -11.58
N THR A 56 -7.82 -4.82 -11.42
CA THR A 56 -7.44 -3.48 -11.88
C THR A 56 -6.98 -2.63 -10.70
N GLN A 57 -5.86 -1.94 -10.87
CA GLN A 57 -5.34 -0.98 -9.89
C GLN A 57 -5.22 0.41 -10.54
N LEU A 58 -5.52 1.46 -9.78
CA LEU A 58 -4.99 2.79 -10.06
C LEU A 58 -3.65 2.90 -9.35
N ASP A 59 -2.57 2.72 -10.10
CA ASP A 59 -1.21 2.79 -9.59
C ASP A 59 -0.63 4.19 -9.80
N MET A 60 0.04 4.72 -8.79
CA MET A 60 0.58 6.09 -8.75
C MET A 60 2.00 6.09 -8.18
N GLU A 61 2.82 7.04 -8.63
CA GLU A 61 4.17 7.29 -8.11
C GLU A 61 4.55 8.76 -8.34
N MET A 62 5.34 9.34 -7.43
CA MET A 62 5.79 10.73 -7.52
C MET A 62 7.21 10.88 -6.97
N SER A 63 7.96 11.81 -7.54
CA SER A 63 9.30 12.18 -7.10
C SER A 63 9.26 13.38 -6.14
N PHE A 64 10.27 13.48 -5.26
CA PHE A 64 10.48 14.62 -4.36
C PHE A 64 9.28 14.94 -3.43
N VAL A 65 8.54 13.91 -3.00
CA VAL A 65 7.37 14.03 -2.13
C VAL A 65 7.63 13.47 -0.73
N GLU A 66 6.91 14.01 0.25
CA GLU A 66 6.78 13.44 1.58
C GLU A 66 5.50 12.60 1.73
N GLU A 67 5.33 11.93 2.88
CA GLU A 67 4.17 11.05 3.17
C GLU A 67 2.85 11.84 3.05
N GLU A 68 2.85 13.07 3.58
CA GLU A 68 1.69 13.96 3.58
C GLU A 68 1.27 14.43 2.18
N ASP A 69 2.23 14.62 1.26
CA ASP A 69 1.94 15.05 -0.12
C ASP A 69 1.16 13.95 -0.86
N VAL A 70 1.55 12.69 -0.67
CA VAL A 70 0.85 11.54 -1.26
C VAL A 70 -0.55 11.40 -0.68
N LEU A 71 -0.67 11.41 0.66
CA LEU A 71 -1.96 11.28 1.34
C LEU A 71 -2.93 12.40 0.92
N THR A 72 -2.44 13.64 0.78
CA THR A 72 -3.26 14.77 0.34
C THR A 72 -3.76 14.61 -1.09
N ILE A 73 -2.94 14.08 -2.00
CA ILE A 73 -3.35 13.82 -3.38
C ILE A 73 -4.40 12.72 -3.45
N VAL A 74 -4.20 11.62 -2.70
CA VAL A 74 -5.16 10.52 -2.61
C VAL A 74 -6.47 10.99 -1.98
N GLU A 75 -6.41 11.77 -0.89
CA GLU A 75 -7.60 12.36 -0.26
C GLU A 75 -8.40 13.20 -1.26
N ASN A 76 -7.74 14.11 -1.99
CA ASN A 76 -8.41 14.95 -2.97
C ASN A 76 -9.03 14.13 -4.11
N LEU A 77 -8.36 13.07 -4.56
CA LEU A 77 -8.90 12.16 -5.56
C LEU A 77 -10.16 11.46 -5.03
N VAL A 78 -10.11 10.87 -3.84
CA VAL A 78 -11.24 10.17 -3.22
C VAL A 78 -12.42 11.11 -3.01
N VAL A 79 -12.18 12.31 -2.45
CA VAL A 79 -13.22 13.34 -2.24
C VAL A 79 -13.89 13.70 -3.56
N LYS A 80 -13.11 13.89 -4.64
CA LYS A 80 -13.62 14.19 -5.97
C LYS A 80 -14.47 13.04 -6.51
N LEU A 81 -14.00 11.80 -6.42
CA LEU A 81 -14.73 10.61 -6.89
C LEU A 81 -16.06 10.42 -6.14
N PHE A 82 -16.06 10.56 -4.82
CA PHE A 82 -17.30 10.48 -4.02
C PHE A 82 -18.30 11.55 -4.44
N LYS A 83 -17.83 12.77 -4.71
CA LYS A 83 -18.71 13.86 -5.14
C LYS A 83 -19.24 13.66 -6.56
N GLU A 84 -18.39 13.26 -7.50
CA GLU A 84 -18.78 13.13 -8.92
C GLU A 84 -19.59 11.86 -9.22
N VAL A 85 -19.31 10.76 -8.53
CA VAL A 85 -19.95 9.46 -8.80
C VAL A 85 -21.15 9.19 -7.90
N LEU A 86 -21.07 9.58 -6.62
CA LEU A 86 -22.09 9.26 -5.62
C LEU A 86 -22.88 10.50 -5.15
N ASP A 87 -22.50 11.71 -5.57
CA ASP A 87 -23.01 12.99 -5.06
C ASP A 87 -22.84 13.17 -3.53
N ILE A 88 -21.88 12.46 -2.93
CA ILE A 88 -21.62 12.50 -1.49
C ILE A 88 -20.48 13.47 -1.19
N LYS A 89 -20.70 14.38 -0.25
CA LYS A 89 -19.66 15.26 0.28
C LYS A 89 -18.94 14.59 1.44
N ILE A 90 -17.66 14.25 1.24
CA ILE A 90 -16.78 13.74 2.29
C ILE A 90 -16.24 14.90 3.13
N LYS A 91 -16.17 14.69 4.45
CA LYS A 91 -15.55 15.63 5.39
C LYS A 91 -14.04 15.47 5.33
N THR A 92 -13.35 16.60 5.13
CA THR A 92 -11.88 16.67 5.14
C THR A 92 -11.37 17.46 6.37
N PRO A 93 -10.11 17.23 6.81
CA PRO A 93 -9.22 16.16 6.36
C PRO A 93 -9.73 14.78 6.77
N ILE A 94 -9.44 13.76 5.95
CA ILE A 94 -9.72 12.36 6.30
C ILE A 94 -8.88 12.00 7.54
N PRO A 95 -9.46 11.42 8.60
CA PRO A 95 -8.74 11.10 9.83
C PRO A 95 -7.53 10.18 9.57
N ARG A 96 -6.41 10.48 10.24
CA ARG A 96 -5.21 9.63 10.24
C ARG A 96 -5.11 8.91 11.58
N LEU A 97 -5.17 7.59 11.55
CA LEU A 97 -5.12 6.74 12.73
C LEU A 97 -3.80 5.97 12.75
N LYS A 98 -3.20 5.85 13.94
CA LYS A 98 -1.97 5.07 14.07
C LYS A 98 -2.30 3.59 14.09
N TYR A 99 -1.53 2.79 13.36
CA TYR A 99 -1.65 1.34 13.33
C TYR A 99 -1.73 0.72 14.74
N ALA A 100 -0.83 1.13 15.65
CA ALA A 100 -0.81 0.61 17.02
C ALA A 100 -2.11 0.88 17.81
N ASP A 101 -2.69 2.08 17.65
CA ASP A 101 -3.93 2.46 18.34
C ASP A 101 -5.14 1.71 17.76
N VAL A 102 -5.14 1.54 16.43
CA VAL A 102 -6.19 0.82 15.69
C VAL A 102 -6.16 -0.67 16.00
N MET A 103 -5.00 -1.30 15.95
CA MET A 103 -4.84 -2.71 16.33
C MET A 103 -5.22 -2.95 17.80
N LYS A 104 -4.87 -2.03 18.70
CA LYS A 104 -5.23 -2.14 20.12
C LYS A 104 -6.74 -2.05 20.33
N LYS A 105 -7.44 -1.19 19.60
CA LYS A 105 -8.88 -0.94 19.79
C LYS A 105 -9.75 -1.93 19.01
N TYR A 106 -9.38 -2.26 17.78
CA TYR A 106 -10.23 -3.00 16.84
C TYR A 106 -9.67 -4.37 16.45
N SER A 107 -8.41 -4.68 16.79
CA SER A 107 -7.73 -5.93 16.43
C SER A 107 -7.69 -6.22 14.93
N THR A 108 -7.79 -5.16 14.12
CA THR A 108 -7.63 -5.15 12.67
C THR A 108 -7.09 -3.79 12.26
N ASP A 109 -6.30 -3.76 11.20
CA ASP A 109 -5.81 -2.56 10.51
C ASP A 109 -6.85 -1.96 9.55
N SER A 110 -7.97 -2.65 9.30
CA SER A 110 -9.08 -2.17 8.47
C SER A 110 -10.37 -2.01 9.30
N PRO A 111 -10.42 -1.08 10.26
CA PRO A 111 -11.53 -0.98 11.21
C PRO A 111 -12.83 -0.46 10.58
N ASP A 112 -13.96 -1.03 10.99
CA ASP A 112 -15.29 -0.50 10.64
C ASP A 112 -15.72 0.60 11.63
N LEU A 113 -15.60 1.86 11.22
CA LEU A 113 -15.93 3.03 12.03
C LEU A 113 -17.38 3.51 11.89
N ARG A 114 -18.19 2.89 11.02
CA ARG A 114 -19.54 3.39 10.66
C ARG A 114 -20.48 3.47 11.86
N LYS A 115 -20.44 2.46 12.74
CA LYS A 115 -21.30 2.40 13.94
C LYS A 115 -20.96 3.53 14.93
N GLU A 116 -19.68 3.82 15.12
CA GLU A 116 -19.22 4.87 16.03
C GLU A 116 -19.54 6.27 15.48
N LEU A 117 -19.31 6.47 14.17
CA LEU A 117 -19.47 7.75 13.50
C LEU A 117 -20.90 8.02 13.01
N LYS A 118 -21.79 7.03 13.08
CA LYS A 118 -23.19 7.10 12.61
C LYS A 118 -23.29 7.62 11.17
N THR A 119 -22.51 7.02 10.28
CA THR A 119 -22.40 7.38 8.86
C THR A 119 -22.41 6.12 8.01
N ASP A 120 -22.91 6.21 6.78
CA ASP A 120 -22.87 5.12 5.81
C ASP A 120 -21.45 4.89 5.26
N TYR A 121 -20.65 5.95 5.21
CA TYR A 121 -19.26 5.94 4.73
C TYR A 121 -18.33 6.53 5.78
N ALA A 122 -17.35 5.73 6.22
CA ALA A 122 -16.35 6.13 7.19
C ALA A 122 -14.95 5.86 6.63
N LEU A 123 -14.33 6.91 6.10
CA LEU A 123 -12.97 6.86 5.56
C LEU A 123 -11.96 7.27 6.63
N CYS A 124 -10.83 6.59 6.67
CA CYS A 124 -9.65 6.96 7.44
C CYS A 124 -8.40 6.47 6.73
N PHE A 125 -7.26 7.12 6.99
CA PHE A 125 -5.95 6.58 6.67
C PHE A 125 -5.37 5.89 7.91
N ILE A 126 -4.70 4.77 7.72
CA ILE A 126 -3.86 4.14 8.74
C ILE A 126 -2.41 4.50 8.45
N VAL A 127 -1.67 4.94 9.46
CA VAL A 127 -0.27 5.38 9.35
C VAL A 127 0.55 4.81 10.50
N ASP A 128 1.87 5.05 10.49
CA ASP A 128 2.78 4.56 11.52
C ASP A 128 2.75 3.01 11.64
N PHE A 129 2.74 2.31 10.50
CA PHE A 129 2.93 0.86 10.49
C PHE A 129 4.33 0.48 10.97
N PRO A 130 4.50 -0.67 11.66
CA PRO A 130 5.82 -1.23 11.88
C PRO A 130 6.44 -1.64 10.54
N MET A 131 7.75 -1.47 10.41
CA MET A 131 8.49 -1.83 9.21
C MET A 131 8.68 -3.34 9.09
N PHE A 132 8.82 -4.01 10.25
CA PHE A 132 9.09 -5.43 10.33
C PHE A 132 8.09 -6.12 11.25
N GLU A 133 7.78 -7.36 10.92
CA GLU A 133 7.04 -8.30 11.76
C GLU A 133 7.94 -9.48 12.13
N TRP A 134 7.83 -9.93 13.38
CA TRP A 134 8.57 -11.10 13.84
C TRP A 134 7.74 -12.35 13.58
N ASN A 135 8.33 -13.31 12.89
CA ASN A 135 7.78 -14.64 12.72
C ASN A 135 8.41 -15.58 13.76
N GLU A 136 7.57 -16.12 14.65
CA GLU A 136 8.01 -17.00 15.72
C GLU A 136 8.41 -18.41 15.23
N ASP A 137 7.83 -18.89 14.14
CA ASP A 137 8.08 -20.23 13.61
C ASP A 137 9.50 -20.35 13.07
N ASP A 138 9.92 -19.37 12.26
CA ASP A 138 11.23 -19.32 11.62
C ASP A 138 12.26 -18.51 12.42
N LYS A 139 11.84 -17.86 13.52
CA LYS A 139 12.64 -16.95 14.35
C LYS A 139 13.32 -15.86 13.53
N ARG A 140 12.54 -15.19 12.68
CA ARG A 140 13.06 -14.21 11.72
C ARG A 140 12.12 -13.01 11.56
N TRP A 141 12.73 -11.86 11.31
CA TRP A 141 12.02 -10.65 10.90
C TRP A 141 11.69 -10.68 9.40
N TYR A 142 10.44 -10.40 9.08
CA TYR A 142 9.95 -10.18 7.72
C TYR A 142 9.52 -8.71 7.56
N ALA A 143 9.57 -8.19 6.33
CA ALA A 143 9.00 -6.87 6.04
C ALA A 143 7.47 -6.98 6.12
N MET A 144 6.82 -6.05 6.82
CA MET A 144 5.34 -6.07 6.93
C MET A 144 4.66 -5.67 5.61
N HIS A 145 5.30 -4.81 4.84
CA HIS A 145 4.83 -4.36 3.53
C HIS A 145 5.80 -4.87 2.46
N HIS A 146 6.15 -4.05 1.47
CA HIS A 146 7.15 -4.41 0.48
C HIS A 146 8.58 -4.10 0.98
N PRO A 147 9.61 -4.85 0.57
CA PRO A 147 10.99 -4.62 1.01
C PRO A 147 11.59 -3.24 0.69
N PHE A 148 11.00 -2.51 -0.24
CA PHE A 148 11.44 -1.16 -0.63
C PHE A 148 10.80 -0.03 0.18
N THR A 149 9.98 -0.34 1.19
CA THR A 149 9.34 0.67 2.03
C THR A 149 10.40 1.39 2.86
N GLN A 150 10.40 2.72 2.81
CA GLN A 150 11.35 3.52 3.57
C GLN A 150 10.98 3.53 5.07
N PRO A 151 11.94 3.34 6.00
CA PRO A 151 11.69 3.63 7.42
C PRO A 151 11.44 5.13 7.63
N LYS A 152 10.73 5.49 8.69
CA LYS A 152 10.65 6.90 9.12
C LYS A 152 12.04 7.41 9.46
N ALA A 153 12.36 8.63 9.04
CA ALA A 153 13.70 9.23 9.17
C ALA A 153 14.26 9.15 10.61
N LYS A 154 13.39 9.36 11.62
CA LYS A 154 13.74 9.27 13.04
C LYS A 154 14.23 7.87 13.49
N HIS A 155 13.88 6.81 12.77
CA HIS A 155 14.25 5.43 13.08
C HIS A 155 15.40 4.89 12.21
N LEU A 156 15.95 5.69 11.29
CA LEU A 156 17.03 5.26 10.40
C LEU A 156 18.24 4.68 11.15
N LYS A 157 18.60 5.29 12.28
CA LYS A 157 19.74 4.85 13.10
C LYS A 157 19.53 3.47 13.72
N MET A 158 18.28 3.01 13.82
CA MET A 158 17.91 1.74 14.44
C MET A 158 18.03 0.55 13.49
N LEU A 159 18.21 0.77 12.17
CA LEU A 159 18.28 -0.31 11.17
C LEU A 159 19.47 -1.27 11.34
N GLY A 160 20.45 -0.93 12.19
CA GLY A 160 21.57 -1.79 12.56
C GLY A 160 21.47 -2.38 13.97
N GLU A 161 20.39 -2.10 14.70
CA GLU A 161 20.17 -2.56 16.07
C GLU A 161 19.39 -3.90 16.09
N LYS A 162 19.41 -4.58 17.23
CA LYS A 162 18.72 -5.88 17.39
C LYS A 162 17.20 -5.75 17.47
N ASP A 163 16.69 -4.60 17.90
CA ASP A 163 15.27 -4.39 18.18
C ASP A 163 14.56 -3.72 16.99
N LEU A 164 14.33 -4.53 15.94
CA LEU A 164 13.70 -4.07 14.69
C LEU A 164 12.20 -3.76 14.85
N GLY A 165 11.55 -4.26 15.90
CA GLY A 165 10.11 -4.09 16.12
C GLY A 165 9.68 -2.65 16.43
N LYS A 166 10.62 -1.78 16.80
CA LYS A 166 10.35 -0.36 17.07
C LYS A 166 10.44 0.52 15.83
N ILE A 167 10.92 -0.02 14.71
CA ILE A 167 11.11 0.73 13.48
C ILE A 167 9.77 0.86 12.78
N HIS A 168 9.30 2.09 12.65
CA HIS A 168 8.09 2.40 11.89
C HIS A 168 8.44 2.75 10.44
N ALA A 169 7.59 2.29 9.51
CA ALA A 169 7.67 2.54 8.09
C ALA A 169 6.95 3.84 7.69
N ARG A 170 7.34 4.38 6.53
CA ARG A 170 6.55 5.34 5.76
C ARG A 170 5.57 4.57 4.88
N ALA A 171 4.67 3.86 5.52
CA ALA A 171 3.59 3.11 4.90
C ALA A 171 2.26 3.65 5.42
N TYR A 172 1.25 3.54 4.58
CA TYR A 172 -0.09 4.01 4.83
C TYR A 172 -1.08 3.18 4.03
N ASP A 173 -2.25 2.98 4.63
CA ASP A 173 -3.42 2.34 4.04
C ASP A 173 -4.62 3.29 4.07
#